data_AF-A0A7K7KNV0-F1
#
_entry.id   AF-A0A7K7KNV0-F1
#
_cell.length_a   1.000
_cell.length_b   1.000
_cell.length_c   1.000
_cell.angle_alpha   90.00
_cell.angle_beta   90.00
_cell.angle_gamma   90.00
#
_symmetry.space_group_name_H-M   'P 1'
#
loop_
_entity.id
_entity.type
_entity.pdbx_description
1 polymer ?
#
loop_
_entity_poly.entity_id
_entity_poly.type
_entity_poly.pdbx_seq_one_letter_code
_entity_poly.pdbx_strand_id
1 'polypeptide(L)'
;QVGSVLKTPKFPIWLCSINGMHSILFSTNRLLLSDWKMEHVFHLYFYNGQRGQTRTAHLTVDTHSHHWEEGCPEDTSSPGKRSPSLEMAIRTRWPGASVSWNGTDPFF
;
A
#
# COMPACT_ATOMS: atom_id res chain seq x y z
N GLN A 1 17.45 -13.10 -8.76
CA GLN A 1 17.37 -11.86 -9.56
C GLN A 1 15.92 -11.69 -10.02
N VAL A 2 15.24 -10.63 -9.59
CA VAL A 2 13.85 -10.33 -9.99
C VAL A 2 13.90 -9.52 -11.30
N GLY A 3 13.19 -9.95 -12.35
CA GLY A 3 13.25 -9.36 -13.69
C GLY A 3 12.90 -7.86 -13.73
N SER A 4 13.43 -7.11 -14.68
CA SER A 4 13.23 -5.64 -14.80
C SER A 4 11.76 -5.24 -14.93
N VAL A 5 10.95 -6.05 -15.62
CA VAL A 5 9.49 -5.83 -15.80
C VAL A 5 8.72 -5.95 -14.48
N LEU A 6 9.26 -6.67 -13.49
CA LEU A 6 8.69 -6.75 -12.14
C LEU A 6 9.06 -5.53 -11.28
N LYS A 7 10.13 -4.80 -11.63
CA LYS A 7 10.55 -3.58 -10.91
C LYS A 7 9.82 -2.33 -11.38
N THR A 8 9.36 -2.30 -12.63
CA THR A 8 8.62 -1.19 -13.24
C THR A 8 7.54 -1.75 -14.16
N PRO A 9 6.41 -2.20 -13.59
CA PRO A 9 5.34 -2.78 -14.39
C PRO A 9 4.69 -1.70 -15.27
N LYS A 10 4.32 -2.06 -16.50
CA LYS A 10 3.64 -1.15 -17.46
C LYS A 10 2.28 -0.67 -16.95
N PHE A 11 1.65 -1.48 -16.11
CA PHE A 11 0.41 -1.15 -15.44
C PHE A 11 0.65 -1.16 -13.93
N PRO A 12 0.05 -0.25 -13.16
CA PRO A 12 0.14 -0.24 -11.71
C PRO A 12 -0.73 -1.36 -11.12
N ILE A 13 -0.33 -2.61 -11.34
CA ILE A 13 -0.99 -3.82 -10.87
C ILE A 13 0.08 -4.71 -10.25
N TRP A 14 -0.13 -5.11 -9.00
CA TRP A 14 0.77 -5.92 -8.22
C TRP A 14 0.03 -7.13 -7.66
N LEU A 15 0.66 -8.29 -7.74
CA LEU A 15 0.29 -9.46 -6.97
C LEU A 15 1.04 -9.41 -5.64
N CYS A 16 0.30 -9.45 -4.54
CA CYS A 16 0.84 -9.35 -3.20
C CYS A 16 0.62 -10.67 -2.46
N SER A 17 1.67 -11.16 -1.79
CA SER A 17 1.55 -12.24 -0.81
C SER A 17 1.57 -11.63 0.58
N ILE A 18 0.39 -11.41 1.16
CA ILE A 18 0.21 -10.75 2.45
C ILE A 18 -0.35 -11.78 3.43
N ASN A 19 0.34 -12.02 4.55
CA ASN A 19 -0.06 -13.00 5.58
C ASN A 19 -0.34 -14.41 5.02
N GLY A 20 0.42 -14.84 4.00
CA GLY A 20 0.23 -16.15 3.35
C GLY A 20 -0.96 -16.22 2.39
N MET A 21 -1.66 -15.10 2.15
CA MET A 21 -2.75 -14.99 1.19
C MET A 21 -2.31 -14.26 -0.07
N HIS A 22 -2.78 -14.75 -1.22
CA HIS A 22 -2.59 -14.09 -2.51
C HIS A 22 -3.63 -12.99 -2.67
N SER A 23 -3.19 -11.80 -3.00
CA SER A 23 -4.01 -10.61 -3.11
C SER A 23 -3.57 -9.77 -4.30
N ILE A 24 -4.43 -8.86 -4.74
CA ILE A 24 -4.17 -7.93 -5.83
C ILE A 24 -4.24 -6.52 -5.27
N LEU A 25 -3.23 -5.72 -5.60
CA LEU A 25 -3.19 -4.28 -5.35
C LEU A 25 -3.05 -3.59 -6.70
N PHE A 26 -3.84 -2.56 -6.98
CA PHE A 26 -3.74 -1.86 -8.26
C PHE A 26 -4.17 -0.40 -8.19
N SER A 27 -3.74 0.39 -9.16
CA SER A 27 -4.30 1.72 -9.44
C SER A 27 -5.06 1.72 -10.75
N THR A 28 -6.08 2.56 -10.86
CA THR A 28 -6.79 2.84 -12.11
C THR A 28 -6.04 3.87 -12.97
N ASN A 29 -5.17 4.68 -12.36
CA ASN A 29 -4.36 5.66 -13.06
C ASN A 29 -3.12 5.00 -13.69
N ARG A 30 -3.17 4.74 -15.00
CA ARG A 30 -2.05 4.12 -15.74
C ARG A 30 -0.76 4.93 -15.70
N LEU A 31 -0.84 6.23 -15.45
CA LEU A 31 0.32 7.12 -15.42
C LEU A 31 1.03 7.13 -14.06
N LEU A 32 0.47 6.45 -13.04
CA LEU A 32 1.00 6.44 -11.68
C LEU A 32 2.51 6.15 -11.62
N LEU A 33 2.99 5.22 -12.44
CA LEU A 33 4.40 4.79 -12.42
C LEU A 33 5.29 5.50 -13.45
N SER A 34 4.71 6.35 -14.30
CA SER A 34 5.41 7.03 -15.38
C SER A 34 5.45 8.55 -15.23
N ASP A 35 4.61 9.11 -14.37
CA ASP A 35 4.55 10.54 -14.06
C ASP A 35 4.77 10.74 -12.56
N TRP A 36 5.92 11.30 -12.20
CA TRP A 36 6.30 11.57 -10.81
C TRP A 36 5.27 12.44 -10.07
N LYS A 37 4.56 13.34 -10.78
CA LYS A 37 3.52 14.16 -10.17
C LYS A 37 2.32 13.33 -9.72
N MET A 38 2.01 12.28 -10.47
CA MET A 38 0.93 11.34 -10.14
C MET A 38 1.31 10.43 -8.97
N GLU A 39 2.60 10.32 -8.67
CA GLU A 39 3.12 9.50 -7.58
C GLU A 39 3.08 10.22 -6.22
N HIS A 40 2.78 11.53 -6.17
CA HIS A 40 2.69 12.29 -4.91
C HIS A 40 1.52 11.87 -4.02
N VAL A 41 0.31 11.89 -4.58
CA VAL A 41 -0.92 11.49 -3.89
C VAL A 41 -1.79 10.74 -4.89
N PHE A 42 -2.13 9.50 -4.57
CA PHE A 42 -2.86 8.63 -5.50
C PHE A 42 -3.70 7.59 -4.78
N HIS A 43 -4.53 6.91 -5.56
CA HIS A 43 -5.40 5.86 -5.08
C HIS A 43 -4.91 4.48 -5.48
N LEU A 44 -5.01 3.55 -4.52
CA LEU A 44 -4.86 2.12 -4.73
C LEU A 44 -6.13 1.39 -4.32
N TYR A 45 -6.38 0.26 -4.98
CA TYR A 45 -7.47 -0.64 -4.72
C TYR A 45 -6.89 -1.99 -4.31
N PHE A 46 -7.37 -2.53 -3.22
CA PHE A 46 -6.90 -3.80 -2.68
C PHE A 46 -8.00 -4.85 -2.68
N TYR A 47 -7.67 -6.05 -3.14
CA TYR A 47 -8.55 -7.21 -3.13
C TYR A 47 -7.82 -8.45 -2.63
N ASN A 48 -8.30 -9.04 -1.53
CA ASN A 48 -7.66 -10.20 -0.89
C ASN A 48 -8.28 -11.55 -1.28
N GLY A 49 -9.32 -11.55 -2.12
CA GLY A 49 -9.99 -12.77 -2.60
C GLY A 49 -10.83 -13.51 -1.55
N GLN A 50 -10.97 -12.98 -0.34
CA GLN A 50 -11.78 -13.60 0.71
C GLN A 50 -13.26 -13.22 0.58
N ARG A 51 -14.15 -14.16 0.92
CA ARG A 51 -15.61 -13.92 0.96
C ARG A 51 -16.01 -12.80 1.93
N GLY A 52 -15.20 -12.55 2.96
CA GLY A 52 -15.43 -11.49 3.94
C GLY A 52 -15.21 -10.08 3.40
N GLN A 53 -14.53 -9.93 2.26
CA GLN A 53 -14.35 -8.62 1.64
C GLN A 53 -15.61 -8.22 0.85
N THR A 54 -16.56 -7.62 1.57
CA THR A 54 -17.85 -7.17 1.00
C THR A 54 -17.79 -5.76 0.41
N ARG A 55 -16.73 -5.00 0.69
CA ARG A 55 -16.52 -3.64 0.18
C ARG A 55 -15.13 -3.52 -0.45
N THR A 56 -15.04 -2.67 -1.47
CA THR A 56 -13.77 -2.32 -2.10
C THR A 56 -12.88 -1.60 -1.10
N ALA A 57 -11.68 -2.13 -0.85
CA ALA A 57 -10.67 -1.43 -0.07
C ALA A 57 -10.03 -0.35 -0.94
N HIS A 58 -10.46 0.90 -0.73
CA HIS A 58 -9.95 2.07 -1.44
C HIS A 58 -8.94 2.78 -0.56
N LEU A 59 -7.68 2.82 -0.97
CA LEU A 59 -6.59 3.41 -0.22
C LEU A 59 -6.19 4.74 -0.86
N THR A 60 -5.88 5.73 -0.03
CA THR A 60 -5.17 6.94 -0.44
C THR A 60 -3.73 6.83 0.04
N VAL A 61 -2.79 6.96 -0.87
CA VAL A 61 -1.35 6.95 -0.58
C VAL A 61 -0.81 8.35 -0.82
N ASP A 62 -0.12 8.90 0.17
CA ASP A 62 0.59 10.18 0.09
C ASP A 62 2.08 9.92 0.37
N THR A 63 2.94 10.18 -0.60
CA THR A 63 4.39 9.91 -0.52
C THR A 63 5.19 11.11 -0.01
N HIS A 64 4.55 12.26 0.18
CA HIS A 64 5.18 13.49 0.65
C HIS A 64 4.86 13.80 2.12
N SER A 65 3.92 13.07 2.72
CA SER A 65 3.63 13.17 4.14
C SER A 65 4.83 12.69 4.98
N HIS A 66 5.58 13.62 5.57
CA HIS A 66 6.69 13.31 6.48
C HIS A 66 6.25 12.77 7.86
N HIS A 67 4.95 12.74 8.13
CA HIS A 67 4.39 12.39 9.44
C HIS A 67 4.54 10.93 9.88
N TRP A 68 4.97 10.02 9.01
CA TRP A 68 5.01 8.60 9.39
C TRP A 68 6.13 8.29 10.41
N GLU A 69 7.28 8.99 10.36
CA GLU A 69 8.35 8.83 11.37
C GLU A 69 8.11 9.72 12.60
N GLU A 70 7.56 10.92 12.42
CA GLU A 70 7.33 11.88 13.51
C GLU A 70 6.32 11.38 14.56
N GLY A 71 5.46 10.41 14.19
CA GLY A 71 4.54 9.73 15.10
C GLY A 71 5.03 8.39 15.66
N CYS A 72 6.26 7.98 15.33
CA CYS A 72 6.90 6.77 15.84
C CYS A 72 8.12 7.16 16.69
N PRO A 73 7.94 7.49 17.99
CA PRO A 73 9.05 7.37 18.91
C PRO A 73 9.50 5.91 18.88
N GLU A 74 10.81 5.67 18.89
CA GLU A 74 11.43 4.37 19.14
C GLU A 74 11.11 3.87 20.57
N ASP A 75 9.83 3.72 20.92
CA ASP A 75 9.43 3.00 22.11
C ASP A 75 9.34 1.52 21.72
N THR A 76 10.42 0.83 22.06
CA THR A 76 10.61 -0.63 22.01
C THR A 76 9.59 -1.40 22.88
N SER A 77 8.44 -0.81 23.25
CA SER A 77 7.50 -1.36 24.22
C SER A 77 6.07 -0.82 24.15
N SER A 78 5.51 -0.56 22.97
CA SER A 78 4.05 -0.38 22.81
C SER A 78 3.45 -1.50 21.93
N PRO A 79 2.72 -2.48 22.50
CA PRO A 79 2.21 -3.64 21.76
C PRO A 79 0.94 -3.35 20.93
N GLY A 80 0.73 -2.11 20.49
CA GLY A 80 -0.57 -1.63 20.00
C GLY A 80 -0.65 -1.11 18.57
N LYS A 81 0.46 -0.90 17.86
CA LYS A 81 0.42 -0.25 16.53
C LYS A 81 1.28 -0.97 15.50
N ARG A 82 1.09 -2.29 15.36
CA ARG A 82 1.62 -3.00 14.17
C ARG A 82 0.83 -2.48 12.97
N SER A 83 1.49 -1.75 12.07
CA SER A 83 0.87 -1.36 10.81
C SER A 83 0.43 -2.62 10.04
N PRO A 84 -0.74 -2.62 9.40
CA PRO A 84 -1.20 -3.74 8.58
C PRO A 84 -0.12 -4.17 7.58
N SER A 85 0.02 -5.48 7.38
CA SER A 85 1.03 -6.06 6.48
C SER A 85 0.98 -5.48 5.05
N LEU A 86 -0.19 -5.02 4.60
CA LEU A 86 -0.35 -4.36 3.30
C LEU A 86 0.34 -2.99 3.24
N GLU A 87 0.25 -2.17 4.30
CA GLU A 87 0.89 -0.85 4.29
C GLU A 87 2.41 -1.00 4.25
N MET A 88 2.95 -2.00 4.95
CA MET A 88 4.37 -2.33 4.87
C MET A 88 4.76 -2.75 3.45
N ALA A 89 3.93 -3.53 2.77
CA ALA A 89 4.16 -3.88 1.36
C ALA A 89 4.14 -2.64 0.43
N ILE A 90 3.19 -1.72 0.61
CA ILE A 90 3.13 -0.45 -0.14
C ILE A 90 4.42 0.36 0.05
N ARG A 91 4.92 0.43 1.29
CA ARG A 91 6.13 1.19 1.63
C ARG A 91 7.42 0.60 1.08
N THR A 92 7.44 -0.67 0.67
CA THR A 92 8.58 -1.22 -0.10
C THR A 92 8.74 -0.55 -1.46
N ARG A 93 7.64 -0.01 -2.02
CA ARG A 93 7.64 0.71 -3.30
C ARG A 93 7.70 2.22 -3.12
N TRP A 94 6.97 2.75 -2.14
CA TRP A 94 6.95 4.17 -1.79
C TRP A 94 7.42 4.38 -0.35
N PRO A 95 8.73 4.45 -0.11
CA PRO A 95 9.28 4.63 1.22
C PRO A 95 8.67 5.85 1.90
N GLY A 96 8.22 5.66 3.13
CA GLY A 96 7.64 6.73 3.94
C GLY A 96 6.26 7.22 3.55
N ALA A 97 5.57 6.54 2.64
CA ALA A 97 4.20 6.91 2.32
C ALA A 97 3.25 6.71 3.51
N SER A 98 2.37 7.68 3.74
CA SER A 98 1.18 7.47 4.56
C SER A 98 0.11 6.75 3.75
N VAL A 99 -0.67 5.91 4.42
CA VAL A 99 -1.73 5.11 3.80
C VAL A 99 -3.01 5.34 4.61
N SER A 100 -4.04 5.88 3.95
CA SER A 100 -5.38 6.01 4.51
C SER A 100 -6.29 4.96 3.89
N TRP A 101 -6.98 4.18 4.71
CA TRP A 101 -7.95 3.18 4.26
C TRP A 101 -9.33 3.77 3.89
N ASN A 102 -9.47 5.10 3.96
CA ASN A 102 -10.69 5.83 3.61
C ASN A 102 -11.96 5.28 4.29
N GLY A 103 -11.83 4.87 5.56
CA GLY A 103 -12.93 4.30 6.33
C GLY A 103 -13.25 2.82 6.02
N THR A 104 -12.39 2.13 5.26
CA THR A 104 -12.40 0.67 5.18
C THR A 104 -11.57 0.10 6.34
N ASP A 105 -12.07 -0.92 7.01
CA ASP A 105 -11.28 -1.59 8.03
C ASP A 105 -10.12 -2.36 7.37
N PRO A 106 -8.89 -2.26 7.89
CA PRO A 106 -7.80 -3.11 7.44
C PRO A 106 -8.17 -4.57 7.71
N PHE A 107 -8.38 -5.33 6.64
CA PHE A 107 -8.68 -6.76 6.72
C PHE A 107 -7.44 -7.48 7.28
N PHE A 108 -7.55 -8.03 8.50
CA PHE A 108 -6.49 -8.79 9.16
C PHE A 108 -6.60 -10.29 8.87
#